data_AF-A0A2D5U7T3-F1
#
_entry.id   AF-A0A2D5U7T3-F1
#
_cell.length_a   1.000
_cell.length_b   1.000
_cell.length_c   1.000
_cell.angle_alpha   90.00
_cell.angle_beta   90.00
_cell.angle_gamma   90.00
#
_symmetry.space_group_name_H-M   'P 1'
#
loop_
_entity.id
_entity.type
_entity.pdbx_description
1 polymer ?
#
loop_
_entity_poly.entity_id
_entity_poly.type
_entity_poly.pdbx_seq_one_letter_code
_entity_poly.pdbx_strand_id
1 'polypeptide(L)'
;MNLENLTFEQMRLVIVVYTSALLPLIVIPLLHRRQLIPAWVLPFYTVVFLVCAIGWELWFNYGLVAGDSVNIRRAEVLNQIIPLHINGLLNSLADAGTICCGSLLFVWLVMGRQRTIYRQWNWRVFTLLGVIFMGQNIMVEMFLYHDQLAEGTRLSWAPLSPLGPWFDPILFEFNDRTIRLSSQLPWLIMTPLIYGALIKVLNRSA
;
A
#
# COMPACT_ATOMS: atom_id res chain seq x y z
N MET A 1 25.05 -12.81 7.80
CA MET A 1 23.59 -12.84 7.63
C MET A 1 23.29 -14.04 6.75
N ASN A 2 22.85 -15.16 7.32
CA ASN A 2 22.62 -16.40 6.55
C ASN A 2 21.29 -16.28 5.80
N LEU A 3 21.36 -15.81 4.56
CA LEU A 3 20.25 -15.89 3.59
C LEU A 3 19.81 -17.33 3.32
N GLU A 4 20.61 -18.32 3.73
CA GLU A 4 20.37 -19.76 3.59
C GLU A 4 19.16 -20.28 4.41
N ASN A 5 18.65 -19.51 5.37
CA ASN A 5 17.53 -19.93 6.23
C ASN A 5 16.15 -19.44 5.77
N LEU A 6 16.05 -18.76 4.62
CA LEU A 6 14.76 -18.28 4.11
C LEU A 6 14.05 -19.37 3.30
N THR A 7 12.76 -19.54 3.56
CA THR A 7 11.91 -20.26 2.61
C THR A 7 11.78 -19.46 1.32
N PHE A 8 11.40 -20.12 0.23
CA PHE A 8 11.16 -19.45 -1.06
C PHE A 8 10.12 -18.31 -0.94
N GLU A 9 9.05 -18.54 -0.18
CA GLU A 9 7.99 -17.56 0.05
C GLU A 9 8.50 -16.32 0.81
N GLN A 10 9.30 -16.53 1.86
CA GLN A 10 9.94 -15.45 2.62
C GLN A 10 10.93 -14.65 1.77
N MET A 11 11.71 -15.33 0.93
CA MET A 11 12.63 -14.67 0.00
C MET A 11 11.86 -13.83 -1.04
N ARG A 12 10.77 -14.38 -1.62
CA ARG A 12 9.90 -13.66 -2.54
C ARG A 12 9.34 -12.40 -1.88
N LEU A 13 8.85 -12.51 -0.66
CA LEU A 13 8.36 -11.38 0.12
C LEU A 13 9.41 -10.28 0.23
N VAL A 14 10.62 -10.63 0.68
CA VAL A 14 11.73 -9.68 0.86
C VAL A 14 12.03 -8.96 -0.44
N ILE A 15 12.19 -9.70 -1.54
CA ILE A 15 12.49 -9.13 -2.86
C ILE A 15 11.37 -8.17 -3.28
N VAL A 16 10.11 -8.59 -3.17
CA VAL A 16 8.97 -7.77 -3.60
C VAL A 16 8.86 -6.50 -2.78
N VAL A 17 8.97 -6.55 -1.46
CA VAL A 17 8.88 -5.36 -0.58
C VAL A 17 10.01 -4.37 -0.88
N TYR A 18 11.25 -4.83 -1.00
CA TYR A 18 12.36 -3.93 -1.33
C TYR A 18 12.24 -3.34 -2.73
N THR A 19 11.93 -4.16 -3.74
CA THR A 19 11.86 -3.68 -5.12
C THR A 19 10.69 -2.73 -5.33
N SER A 20 9.51 -3.03 -4.77
CA SER A 20 8.32 -2.17 -4.87
C SER A 20 8.47 -0.84 -4.13
N ALA A 21 9.28 -0.77 -3.09
CA ALA A 21 9.57 0.46 -2.37
C ALA A 21 10.70 1.28 -3.04
N LEU A 22 11.82 0.64 -3.37
CA LEU A 22 13.03 1.33 -3.84
C LEU A 22 12.94 1.78 -5.29
N LEU A 23 12.26 1.03 -6.17
CA LEU A 23 12.12 1.43 -7.57
C LEU A 23 11.40 2.78 -7.72
N PRO A 24 10.19 3.00 -7.15
CA PRO A 24 9.54 4.30 -7.22
C PRO A 24 10.34 5.40 -6.51
N LEU A 25 10.96 5.09 -5.38
CA LEU A 25 11.79 6.04 -4.62
C LEU A 25 12.94 6.62 -5.45
N ILE A 26 13.51 5.83 -6.36
CA ILE A 26 14.61 6.28 -7.24
C ILE A 26 14.05 6.85 -8.55
N VAL A 27 13.11 6.16 -9.18
CA VAL A 27 12.60 6.49 -10.53
C VAL A 27 11.80 7.78 -10.52
N ILE A 28 10.90 7.99 -9.55
CA ILE A 28 10.03 9.19 -9.53
C ILE A 28 10.87 10.48 -9.43
N PRO A 29 11.81 10.64 -8.48
CA PRO A 29 12.64 11.85 -8.43
C PRO A 29 13.53 12.02 -9.66
N LEU A 30 14.08 10.93 -10.22
CA LEU A 30 14.91 10.98 -11.42
C LEU A 30 14.11 11.48 -12.63
N LEU A 31 12.92 10.93 -12.86
CA LEU A 31 12.03 11.35 -13.95
C LEU A 31 11.53 12.78 -13.74
N HIS A 32 11.25 13.17 -12.49
CA HIS A 32 10.87 14.54 -12.15
C HIS A 32 11.98 15.54 -12.48
N ARG A 33 13.23 15.25 -12.07
CA ARG A 33 14.40 16.09 -12.37
C ARG A 33 14.63 16.23 -13.87
N ARG A 34 14.34 15.19 -14.65
CA ARG A 34 14.42 15.20 -16.12
C ARG A 34 13.18 15.78 -16.81
N GLN A 35 12.19 16.26 -16.05
CA GLN A 35 10.92 16.81 -16.57
C GLN A 35 10.14 15.82 -17.47
N LEU A 36 10.30 14.52 -17.24
CA LEU A 36 9.65 13.46 -18.02
C LEU A 36 8.27 13.07 -17.46
N ILE A 37 7.98 13.47 -16.23
CA ILE A 37 6.68 13.30 -15.58
C ILE A 37 6.14 14.66 -15.13
N PRO A 38 4.81 14.81 -14.98
CA PRO A 38 4.23 16.06 -14.52
C PRO A 38 4.80 16.50 -13.16
N ALA A 39 4.96 17.82 -12.98
CA ALA A 39 5.58 18.39 -11.78
C ALA A 39 4.83 18.04 -10.47
N TRP A 40 3.52 17.78 -10.55
CA TRP A 40 2.69 17.42 -9.40
C TRP A 40 2.95 15.99 -8.88
N VAL A 41 3.55 15.10 -9.67
CA VAL A 41 3.69 13.67 -9.30
C VAL A 41 4.59 13.48 -8.09
N LEU A 42 5.73 14.19 -8.01
CA LEU A 42 6.65 14.07 -6.88
C LEU A 42 6.03 14.58 -5.56
N PRO A 43 5.44 15.79 -5.50
CA PRO A 43 4.68 16.23 -4.33
C PRO A 43 3.54 15.27 -3.95
N PHE A 44 2.80 14.75 -4.94
CA PHE A 44 1.74 13.78 -4.71
C PHE A 44 2.28 12.50 -4.08
N TYR A 45 3.36 11.92 -4.61
CA TYR A 45 4.02 10.75 -4.06
C TYR A 45 4.43 10.97 -2.59
N THR A 46 5.05 12.12 -2.28
CA THR A 46 5.44 12.46 -0.91
C THR A 46 4.25 12.56 0.04
N VAL A 47 3.16 13.20 -0.39
CA VAL A 47 1.94 13.33 0.42
C VAL A 47 1.30 11.97 0.66
N VAL A 48 1.16 11.15 -0.39
CA VAL A 48 0.58 9.81 -0.27
C VAL A 48 1.43 8.92 0.64
N PHE A 49 2.76 8.99 0.55
CA PHE A 49 3.66 8.29 1.47
C PHE A 49 3.35 8.63 2.93
N LEU A 50 3.15 9.91 3.26
CA LEU A 50 2.78 10.33 4.61
C LEU A 50 1.39 9.83 5.01
N VAL A 51 0.44 9.81 4.06
CA VAL A 51 -0.91 9.27 4.29
C VAL A 51 -0.87 7.77 4.57
N CYS A 52 -0.08 6.97 3.84
CA CYS A 52 0.07 5.54 4.13
C CYS A 52 0.75 5.33 5.49
N ALA A 53 1.86 6.04 5.71
CA ALA A 53 2.64 5.95 6.94
C ALA A 53 1.80 6.23 8.19
N ILE A 54 1.06 7.33 8.20
CA ILE A 54 0.27 7.77 9.36
C ILE A 54 -1.12 7.11 9.37
N GLY A 55 -1.67 6.81 8.20
CA GLY A 55 -3.03 6.31 8.03
C GLY A 55 -3.20 4.86 8.45
N TRP A 56 -2.19 4.01 8.26
CA TRP A 56 -2.24 2.63 8.74
C TRP A 56 -0.88 1.99 9.03
N GLU A 57 0.19 2.27 8.28
CA GLU A 57 1.45 1.53 8.45
C GLU A 57 2.05 1.69 9.84
N LEU A 58 2.06 2.89 10.42
CA LEU A 58 2.51 3.12 11.80
C LEU A 58 1.71 2.29 12.81
N TRP A 59 0.41 2.15 12.60
CA TRP A 59 -0.45 1.44 13.55
C TRP A 59 -0.32 -0.06 13.41
N PHE A 60 -0.39 -0.57 12.18
CA PHE A 60 -0.28 -1.99 11.87
C PHE A 60 1.11 -2.52 12.18
N ASN A 61 2.15 -1.76 11.87
CA ASN A 61 3.54 -2.18 12.06
C ASN A 61 3.90 -2.31 13.54
N TYR A 62 3.48 -1.37 14.37
CA TYR A 62 3.81 -1.36 15.80
C TYR A 62 2.75 -2.01 16.69
N GLY A 63 1.54 -2.27 16.20
CA GLY A 63 0.47 -2.83 17.02
C GLY A 63 -0.08 -1.81 18.04
N LEU A 64 -0.15 -0.52 17.69
CA LEU A 64 -0.32 0.55 18.69
C LEU A 64 -1.64 0.49 19.46
N VAL A 65 -2.73 0.03 18.82
CA VAL A 65 -4.07 0.03 19.42
C VAL A 65 -4.73 -1.32 19.16
N ALA A 66 -4.79 -2.14 20.22
CA ALA A 66 -5.51 -3.42 20.26
C ALA A 66 -5.10 -4.45 19.19
N GLY A 67 -3.88 -4.35 18.65
CA GLY A 67 -3.31 -5.32 17.71
C GLY A 67 -1.87 -5.67 18.01
N ASP A 68 -1.33 -6.62 17.25
CA ASP A 68 0.01 -7.15 17.45
C ASP A 68 1.03 -6.44 16.55
N SER A 69 2.21 -6.16 17.10
CA SER A 69 3.33 -5.63 16.32
C SER A 69 3.77 -6.62 15.25
N VAL A 70 4.32 -6.12 14.14
CA VAL A 70 4.81 -6.99 13.05
C VAL A 70 5.86 -8.00 13.53
N ASN A 71 6.62 -7.65 14.58
CA ASN A 71 7.63 -8.56 15.16
C ASN A 71 7.02 -9.83 15.75
N ILE A 72 5.77 -9.74 16.22
CA ILE A 72 5.01 -10.88 16.76
C ILE A 72 4.31 -11.62 15.62
N ARG A 73 3.82 -10.88 14.61
CA ARG A 73 2.99 -11.45 13.54
C ARG A 73 3.76 -12.35 12.58
N ARG A 74 5.04 -12.07 12.31
CA ARG A 74 5.86 -12.81 11.32
C ARG A 74 7.03 -13.56 11.94
N ALA A 75 7.60 -14.48 11.15
CA ALA A 75 8.78 -15.25 11.51
C ALA A 75 10.00 -14.38 11.90
N GLU A 76 10.78 -14.84 12.87
CA GLU A 76 11.94 -14.10 13.41
C GLU A 76 12.98 -13.75 12.34
N VAL A 77 13.24 -14.65 11.38
CA VAL A 77 14.18 -14.40 10.28
C VAL A 77 13.77 -13.18 9.43
N LEU A 78 12.47 -12.94 9.25
CA LEU A 78 11.97 -11.75 8.54
C LEU A 78 12.17 -10.47 9.35
N ASN A 79 12.12 -10.55 10.69
CA ASN A 79 12.43 -9.41 11.57
C ASN A 79 13.90 -8.99 11.49
N GLN A 80 14.80 -9.93 11.24
CA GLN A 80 16.22 -9.64 11.07
C GLN A 80 16.51 -8.96 9.73
N ILE A 81 15.82 -9.38 8.65
CA ILE A 81 16.06 -8.86 7.30
C ILE A 81 15.32 -7.56 7.04
N ILE A 82 14.07 -7.44 7.49
CA ILE A 82 13.26 -6.23 7.35
C ILE A 82 12.86 -5.75 8.76
N PRO A 83 13.76 -5.09 9.50
CA PRO A 83 13.49 -4.66 10.87
C PRO A 83 12.21 -3.81 10.99
N LEU A 84 11.59 -3.83 12.16
CA LEU A 84 10.34 -3.12 12.47
C LEU A 84 10.24 -1.73 11.81
N HIS A 85 11.20 -0.84 12.06
CA HIS A 85 11.17 0.54 11.52
C HIS A 85 11.30 0.58 9.99
N ILE A 86 12.09 -0.33 9.43
CA ILE A 86 12.32 -0.44 7.98
C ILE A 86 11.06 -1.00 7.30
N ASN A 87 10.37 -1.95 7.93
CA ASN A 87 9.15 -2.54 7.38
C ASN A 87 8.07 -1.48 7.12
N GLY A 88 7.71 -0.71 8.15
CA GLY A 88 6.70 0.35 7.99
C GLY A 88 7.11 1.41 6.97
N LEU A 89 8.40 1.75 6.89
CA LEU A 89 8.92 2.68 5.89
C LEU A 89 8.80 2.12 4.47
N LEU A 90 9.25 0.89 4.24
CA LEU A 90 9.23 0.26 2.91
C LEU A 90 7.80 0.06 2.41
N ASN A 91 6.90 -0.44 3.25
CA ASN A 91 5.49 -0.62 2.88
C ASN A 91 4.85 0.73 2.51
N SER A 92 5.06 1.78 3.32
CA SER A 92 4.54 3.12 3.02
C SER A 92 5.05 3.66 1.67
N LEU A 93 6.33 3.40 1.34
CA LEU A 93 6.93 3.80 0.06
C LEU A 93 6.36 2.98 -1.12
N ALA A 94 6.18 1.68 -0.93
CA ALA A 94 5.60 0.78 -1.92
C ALA A 94 4.13 1.17 -2.22
N ASP A 95 3.35 1.45 -1.19
CA ASP A 95 1.95 1.85 -1.30
C ASP A 95 1.83 3.19 -2.05
N ALA A 96 2.67 4.17 -1.72
CA ALA A 96 2.64 5.46 -2.40
C ALA A 96 3.12 5.38 -3.85
N GLY A 97 4.21 4.65 -4.08
CA GLY A 97 4.88 4.61 -5.37
C GLY A 97 4.30 3.57 -6.31
N THR A 98 4.47 2.30 -5.96
CA THR A 98 4.06 1.18 -6.81
C THR A 98 2.54 1.10 -6.90
N ILE A 99 1.83 1.23 -5.78
CA ILE A 99 0.37 1.12 -5.80
C ILE A 99 -0.28 2.43 -6.26
N CYS A 100 -0.12 3.54 -5.55
CA CYS A 100 -0.87 4.75 -5.86
C CYS A 100 -0.41 5.42 -7.16
N CYS A 101 0.87 5.75 -7.31
CA CYS A 101 1.37 6.34 -8.56
C CYS A 101 1.30 5.35 -9.72
N GLY A 102 1.62 4.07 -9.51
CA GLY A 102 1.50 3.03 -10.54
C GLY A 102 0.07 2.84 -11.04
N SER A 103 -0.92 2.85 -10.16
CA SER A 103 -2.34 2.76 -10.55
C SER A 103 -2.80 3.98 -11.33
N LEU A 104 -2.39 5.19 -10.93
CA LEU A 104 -2.69 6.41 -11.70
C LEU A 104 -2.02 6.38 -13.08
N LEU A 105 -0.81 5.84 -13.20
CA LEU A 105 -0.18 5.65 -14.50
C LEU A 105 -0.97 4.65 -15.35
N PHE A 106 -1.33 3.50 -14.79
CA PHE A 106 -2.09 2.46 -15.48
C PHE A 106 -3.46 2.97 -15.96
N VAL A 107 -4.23 3.62 -15.09
CA VAL A 107 -5.54 4.18 -15.45
C VAL A 107 -5.40 5.25 -16.52
N TRP A 108 -4.37 6.10 -16.45
CA TRP A 108 -4.11 7.09 -17.49
C TRP A 108 -3.78 6.44 -18.84
N LEU A 109 -3.02 5.34 -18.86
CA LEU A 109 -2.74 4.57 -20.07
C LEU A 109 -4.00 3.94 -20.67
N VAL A 110 -4.81 3.26 -19.85
CA VAL A 110 -6.06 2.60 -20.27
C VAL A 110 -7.08 3.60 -20.80
N MET A 111 -7.09 4.81 -20.25
CA MET A 111 -8.04 5.86 -20.62
C MET A 111 -7.53 6.76 -21.77
N GLY A 112 -6.53 6.31 -22.52
CA GLY A 112 -6.08 6.96 -23.74
C GLY A 112 -5.22 8.21 -23.51
N ARG A 113 -4.53 8.29 -22.37
CA ARG A 113 -3.52 9.33 -22.05
C ARG A 113 -4.07 10.76 -22.02
N GLN A 114 -5.35 10.91 -21.71
CA GLN A 114 -6.01 12.22 -21.65
C GLN A 114 -5.46 13.09 -20.51
N ARG A 115 -5.09 14.34 -20.80
CA ARG A 115 -4.50 15.27 -19.81
C ARG A 115 -5.48 15.76 -18.75
N THR A 116 -6.78 15.68 -19.02
CA THR A 116 -7.85 16.21 -18.17
C THR A 116 -8.49 15.15 -17.27
N ILE A 117 -8.06 13.89 -17.37
CA ILE A 117 -8.72 12.76 -16.71
C ILE A 117 -8.76 12.87 -15.18
N TYR A 118 -7.74 13.49 -14.59
CA TYR A 118 -7.63 13.70 -13.15
C TYR A 118 -8.06 15.10 -12.71
N ARG A 119 -8.65 15.92 -13.60
CA ARG A 119 -9.11 17.29 -13.28
C ARG A 119 -10.59 17.36 -12.90
N GLN A 120 -11.35 16.30 -13.18
CA GLN A 120 -12.75 16.22 -12.84
C GLN A 120 -13.08 14.81 -12.36
N TRP A 121 -14.13 14.69 -11.55
CA TRP A 121 -14.61 13.40 -11.10
C TRP A 121 -15.15 12.59 -12.28
N ASN A 122 -14.64 11.38 -12.45
CA ASN A 122 -15.08 10.44 -13.46
C ASN A 122 -15.29 9.08 -12.80
N TRP A 123 -16.52 8.59 -12.85
CA TRP A 123 -16.88 7.30 -12.25
C TRP A 123 -16.09 6.13 -12.82
N ARG A 124 -15.70 6.16 -14.10
CA ARG A 124 -14.86 5.10 -14.70
C ARG A 124 -13.48 5.07 -14.07
N VAL A 125 -12.87 6.23 -13.86
CA VAL A 125 -11.56 6.37 -13.20
C VAL A 125 -11.65 5.90 -11.76
N PHE A 126 -12.67 6.37 -11.03
CA PHE A 126 -12.92 5.96 -9.65
C PHE A 126 -13.08 4.45 -9.51
N THR A 127 -13.93 3.83 -10.35
CA THR A 127 -14.15 2.38 -10.34
C THR A 127 -12.88 1.61 -10.69
N LEU A 128 -12.12 2.03 -11.71
CA LEU A 128 -10.85 1.38 -12.06
C LEU A 128 -9.83 1.47 -10.92
N LEU A 129 -9.67 2.64 -10.30
CA LEU A 129 -8.79 2.80 -9.14
C LEU A 129 -9.23 1.92 -7.98
N GLY A 130 -10.53 1.86 -7.69
CA GLY A 130 -11.08 1.00 -6.64
C GLY A 130 -10.81 -0.48 -6.91
N VAL A 131 -11.02 -0.95 -8.14
CA VAL A 131 -10.71 -2.34 -8.52
C VAL A 131 -9.22 -2.63 -8.36
N ILE A 132 -8.35 -1.71 -8.77
CA ILE A 132 -6.90 -1.91 -8.66
C ILE A 132 -6.45 -1.90 -7.20
N PHE A 133 -6.89 -0.93 -6.39
CA PHE A 133 -6.50 -0.80 -4.98
C PHE A 133 -6.99 -1.96 -4.12
N MET A 134 -8.22 -2.42 -4.33
CA MET A 134 -8.74 -3.60 -3.62
C MET A 134 -8.10 -4.88 -4.16
N GLY A 135 -8.01 -5.02 -5.49
CA GLY A 135 -7.46 -6.21 -6.13
C GLY A 135 -6.00 -6.45 -5.80
N GLN A 136 -5.16 -5.41 -5.81
CA GLN A 136 -3.76 -5.52 -5.41
C GLN A 136 -3.62 -5.92 -3.93
N ASN A 137 -4.46 -5.37 -3.05
CA ASN A 137 -4.37 -5.66 -1.61
C ASN A 137 -4.76 -7.12 -1.33
N ILE A 138 -5.81 -7.61 -2.01
CA ILE A 138 -6.19 -9.02 -2.00
C ILE A 138 -5.01 -9.90 -2.45
N MET A 139 -4.32 -9.55 -3.53
CA MET A 139 -3.16 -10.30 -4.02
C MET A 139 -2.00 -10.25 -3.03
N VAL A 140 -1.71 -9.09 -2.43
CA VAL A 140 -0.65 -8.94 -1.44
C VAL A 140 -0.96 -9.75 -0.18
N GLU A 141 -2.17 -9.69 0.34
CA GLU A 141 -2.58 -10.46 1.52
C GLU A 141 -2.52 -11.97 1.24
N MET A 142 -3.04 -12.39 0.10
CA MET A 142 -3.11 -13.81 -0.27
C MET A 142 -1.75 -14.41 -0.63
N PHE A 143 -0.84 -13.67 -1.25
CA PHE A 143 0.40 -14.23 -1.81
C PHE A 143 1.69 -13.70 -1.17
N LEU A 144 1.66 -12.58 -0.44
CA LEU A 144 2.85 -12.03 0.20
C LEU A 144 2.75 -12.09 1.72
N TYR A 145 1.61 -11.74 2.31
CA TYR A 145 1.48 -11.61 3.76
C TYR A 145 0.81 -12.76 4.47
N HIS A 146 0.34 -13.78 3.75
CA HIS A 146 -0.15 -15.01 4.37
C HIS A 146 0.83 -15.59 5.39
N ASP A 147 2.12 -15.69 5.03
CA ASP A 147 3.18 -16.19 5.91
C ASP A 147 3.63 -15.18 6.98
N GLN A 148 3.13 -13.94 6.93
CA GLN A 148 3.39 -12.89 7.94
C GLN A 148 2.29 -12.78 8.99
N LEU A 149 1.18 -13.49 8.85
CA LEU A 149 0.08 -13.47 9.80
C LEU A 149 0.09 -14.81 10.51
N ALA A 150 0.85 -14.92 11.60
CA ALA A 150 0.74 -16.04 12.50
C ALA A 150 -0.73 -16.22 12.92
N GLU A 151 -1.21 -17.46 12.91
CA GLU A 151 -2.57 -17.79 13.31
C GLU A 151 -2.90 -17.16 14.68
N GLY A 152 -4.05 -16.49 14.75
CA GLY A 152 -4.53 -15.84 15.97
C GLY A 152 -4.01 -14.41 16.23
N THR A 153 -3.13 -13.87 15.38
CA THR A 153 -2.67 -12.49 15.51
C THR A 153 -3.64 -11.47 14.92
N ARG A 154 -3.63 -10.24 15.46
CA ARG A 154 -4.62 -9.19 15.14
C ARG A 154 -3.95 -7.95 14.55
N LEU A 155 -4.57 -7.38 13.51
CA LEU A 155 -4.20 -6.05 13.03
C LEU A 155 -4.69 -4.98 14.01
N SER A 156 -3.83 -3.98 14.25
CA SER A 156 -4.16 -2.82 15.08
C SER A 156 -5.29 -2.01 14.47
N TRP A 157 -6.02 -1.26 15.29
CA TRP A 157 -6.81 -0.15 14.79
C TRP A 157 -5.92 0.89 14.12
N ALA A 158 -6.45 1.57 13.10
CA ALA A 158 -5.78 2.68 12.43
C ALA A 158 -6.77 3.74 11.94
N PRO A 159 -6.36 4.99 11.69
CA PRO A 159 -7.22 6.04 11.13
C PRO A 159 -7.95 5.63 9.84
N LEU A 160 -7.27 4.90 8.95
CA LEU A 160 -7.87 4.38 7.71
C LEU A 160 -8.36 2.93 7.82
N SER A 161 -8.31 2.34 9.02
CA SER A 161 -9.00 1.09 9.35
C SER A 161 -9.79 1.28 10.66
N PRO A 162 -10.85 2.13 10.64
CA PRO A 162 -11.45 2.66 11.85
C PRO A 162 -12.25 1.64 12.66
N LEU A 163 -12.68 0.54 12.02
CA LEU A 163 -13.35 -0.56 12.71
C LEU A 163 -12.36 -1.40 13.51
N GLY A 164 -11.09 -1.41 13.09
CA GLY A 164 -9.98 -2.08 13.76
C GLY A 164 -10.30 -3.55 14.11
N PRO A 165 -9.68 -4.06 15.17
CA PRO A 165 -9.91 -5.44 15.62
C PRO A 165 -11.26 -5.65 16.34
N TRP A 166 -12.06 -4.60 16.56
CA TRP A 166 -13.38 -4.72 17.20
C TRP A 166 -14.45 -5.25 16.25
N PHE A 167 -14.32 -4.96 14.95
CA PHE A 167 -15.19 -5.52 13.92
C PHE A 167 -14.34 -5.89 12.69
N ASP A 168 -13.83 -7.12 12.74
CA ASP A 168 -12.93 -7.67 11.72
C ASP A 168 -13.40 -9.05 11.22
N PRO A 169 -14.54 -9.12 10.50
CA PRO A 169 -15.00 -10.37 9.92
C PRO A 169 -14.04 -10.87 8.82
N ILE A 170 -13.98 -12.19 8.67
CA ILE A 170 -13.39 -12.82 7.49
C ILE A 170 -14.33 -12.57 6.31
N LEU A 171 -13.82 -11.93 5.27
CA LEU A 171 -14.57 -11.63 4.05
C LEU A 171 -14.51 -12.78 3.05
N PHE A 172 -13.37 -13.46 2.99
CA PHE A 172 -13.12 -14.55 2.07
C PHE A 172 -12.04 -15.48 2.62
N GLU A 173 -12.15 -16.77 2.33
CA GLU A 173 -11.21 -17.80 2.74
C GLU A 173 -10.93 -18.75 1.57
N PHE A 174 -9.65 -19.05 1.32
CA PHE A 174 -9.22 -19.96 0.27
C PHE A 174 -7.89 -20.63 0.62
N ASN A 175 -7.84 -21.96 0.65
CA ASN A 175 -6.66 -22.76 0.99
C ASN A 175 -5.99 -22.27 2.30
N ASP A 176 -6.76 -22.16 3.39
CA ASP A 176 -6.32 -21.67 4.70
C ASP A 176 -5.83 -20.21 4.74
N ARG A 177 -6.03 -19.46 3.64
CA ARG A 177 -5.72 -18.03 3.56
C ARG A 177 -7.00 -17.23 3.77
N THR A 178 -7.00 -16.36 4.77
CA THR A 178 -8.14 -15.49 5.08
C THR A 178 -7.89 -14.07 4.63
N ILE A 179 -8.88 -13.43 4.00
CA ILE A 179 -8.95 -11.97 3.84
C ILE A 179 -9.87 -11.41 4.91
N ARG A 180 -9.39 -10.40 5.63
CA ARG A 180 -10.11 -9.75 6.73
C ARG A 180 -10.59 -8.36 6.34
N LEU A 181 -11.65 -7.87 6.97
CA LEU A 181 -12.16 -6.53 6.66
C LEU A 181 -11.15 -5.43 7.01
N SER A 182 -10.48 -5.53 8.15
CA SER A 182 -9.54 -4.52 8.66
C SER A 182 -8.36 -4.24 7.73
N SER A 183 -7.89 -5.23 6.96
CA SER A 183 -6.82 -5.07 5.97
C SER A 183 -7.31 -4.39 4.69
N GLN A 184 -8.61 -4.49 4.37
CA GLN A 184 -9.20 -3.95 3.14
C GLN A 184 -9.70 -2.50 3.31
N LEU A 185 -10.11 -2.12 4.52
CA LEU A 185 -10.62 -0.78 4.82
C LEU A 185 -9.68 0.37 4.41
N PRO A 186 -8.35 0.29 4.62
CA PRO A 186 -7.45 1.36 4.18
C PRO A 186 -7.61 1.68 2.70
N TRP A 187 -7.64 0.66 1.85
CA TRP A 187 -7.74 0.83 0.40
C TRP A 187 -9.13 1.28 -0.05
N LEU A 188 -10.18 0.77 0.61
CA LEU A 188 -11.55 1.19 0.34
C LEU A 188 -11.75 2.68 0.65
N ILE A 189 -11.26 3.15 1.81
CA ILE A 189 -11.36 4.55 2.24
C ILE A 189 -10.39 5.44 1.44
N MET A 190 -9.18 4.95 1.15
CA MET A 190 -8.16 5.70 0.44
C MET A 190 -8.57 6.00 -1.01
N THR A 191 -9.29 5.10 -1.68
CA THR A 191 -9.71 5.28 -3.09
C THR A 191 -10.40 6.64 -3.33
N PRO A 192 -11.52 6.99 -2.66
CA PRO A 192 -12.16 8.29 -2.86
C PRO A 192 -11.31 9.46 -2.33
N LEU A 193 -10.54 9.26 -1.26
CA LEU A 193 -9.70 10.30 -0.67
C LEU A 193 -8.58 10.73 -1.62
N ILE A 194 -7.80 9.77 -2.15
CA ILE A 194 -6.73 10.04 -3.11
C ILE A 194 -7.29 10.69 -4.36
N TYR A 195 -8.35 10.13 -4.95
CA TYR A 195 -8.85 10.63 -6.22
C TYR A 195 -9.41 12.05 -6.08
N GLY A 196 -10.21 12.29 -5.04
CA GLY A 196 -10.75 13.62 -4.75
C GLY A 196 -9.67 14.65 -4.38
N ALA A 197 -8.66 14.26 -3.61
CA ALA A 197 -7.53 15.13 -3.27
C ALA A 197 -6.72 15.49 -4.50
N LEU A 198 -6.44 14.52 -5.38
CA LEU A 198 -5.71 14.75 -6.62
C LEU A 198 -6.43 15.77 -7.51
N ILE A 199 -7.75 15.63 -7.71
CA ILE A 199 -8.55 16.59 -8.48
C ILE A 199 -8.42 18.00 -7.90
N LYS A 200 -8.56 18.15 -6.58
CA LYS A 200 -8.43 19.46 -5.90
C LYS A 200 -7.05 20.07 -6.11
N VAL A 201 -5.98 19.29 -5.99
CA VAL A 201 -4.61 19.76 -6.19
C VAL A 201 -4.41 20.22 -7.63
N LEU A 202 -4.81 19.40 -8.61
CA LEU A 202 -4.61 19.72 -10.03
C LEU A 202 -5.39 20.93 -10.51
N ASN A 203 -6.54 21.23 -9.90
CA ASN A 203 -7.34 22.41 -10.22
C ASN A 203 -6.88 23.68 -9.50
N ARG A 204 -6.11 23.58 -8.42
CA ARG A 204 -5.49 24.75 -7.75
C ARG A 204 -4.19 25.19 -8.41
N SER A 205 -3.52 24.29 -9.11
CA SER A 205 -2.25 24.56 -9.82
C SER A 205 -2.43 24.98 -11.29
N ALA A 206 -3.65 25.35 -11.69
CA ALA A 206 -4.02 25.75 -13.04
C ALA A 206 -4.46 27.20 -13.06
#